data_AF-A0A127I6J7-F1
#
_entry.id   AF-A0A127I6J7-F1
#
_cell.length_a   1.000
_cell.length_b   1.000
_cell.length_c   1.000
_cell.angle_alpha   90.00
_cell.angle_beta   90.00
_cell.angle_gamma   90.00
#
_symmetry.space_group_name_H-M   'P 1'
#
loop_
_entity.id
_entity.type
_entity.pdbx_description
1 polymer ?
#
loop_
_entity_poly.entity_id
_entity_poly.type
_entity_poly.pdbx_seq_one_letter_code
_entity_poly.pdbx_strand_id
1 'polypeptide(L)'
;MPSKTSTPSLLAKGVVGCTVSITPLPFTSHNVNFLDTGNQYLILATSESSDRAVLIYLDKDIVPGTYSIGAPGGDEDVGAYIFHTYPDGQYNHYAETGTFNLNSVDFAKTQIDGTFEFEATGRPGGPTVNVTNGIVTLTSL
;
A
#
# COMPACT_ATOMS: atom_id res chain seq x y z
N MET A 1 7.20 14.81 -28.52
CA MET A 1 7.21 14.64 -27.05
C MET A 1 6.00 13.79 -26.71
N PRO A 2 6.12 12.59 -26.13
CA PRO A 2 4.94 11.82 -25.78
C PRO A 2 4.24 12.50 -24.61
N SER A 3 2.93 12.63 -24.76
CA SER A 3 1.97 13.17 -23.79
C SER A 3 2.12 12.52 -22.42
N LYS A 4 2.18 13.33 -21.36
CA LYS A 4 1.95 12.89 -19.98
C LYS A 4 0.49 12.42 -19.91
N THR A 5 0.24 11.14 -20.14
CA THR A 5 -1.03 10.52 -19.73
C THR A 5 -1.08 10.58 -18.22
N SER A 6 -1.81 11.56 -17.69
CA SER A 6 -2.18 11.62 -16.29
C SER A 6 -2.93 10.33 -15.96
N THR A 7 -2.33 9.50 -15.14
CA THR A 7 -2.98 8.35 -14.51
C THR A 7 -4.26 8.86 -13.84
N PRO A 8 -5.47 8.43 -14.26
CA PRO A 8 -6.70 8.91 -13.67
C PRO A 8 -6.70 8.55 -12.17
N SER A 9 -6.75 9.58 -11.32
CA SER A 9 -6.98 9.40 -9.89
C SER A 9 -8.48 9.21 -9.68
N LEU A 10 -8.86 8.06 -9.10
CA LEU A 10 -10.20 7.87 -8.57
C LEU A 10 -10.24 8.53 -7.20
N LEU A 11 -11.21 9.42 -6.99
CA LEU A 11 -11.35 10.14 -5.74
C LEU A 11 -11.88 9.17 -4.66
N ALA A 12 -10.99 8.78 -3.75
CA ALA A 12 -11.30 7.93 -2.60
C ALA A 12 -11.19 8.75 -1.30
N LYS A 13 -12.06 8.47 -0.34
CA LYS A 13 -11.84 8.77 1.08
C LYS A 13 -11.52 7.46 1.78
N GLY A 14 -10.66 7.49 2.78
CA GLY A 14 -10.35 6.26 3.51
C GLY A 14 -9.25 6.42 4.54
N VAL A 15 -8.97 5.32 5.20
CA VAL A 15 -7.90 5.20 6.18
C VAL A 15 -7.08 3.97 5.85
N VAL A 16 -5.76 4.16 5.81
CA VAL A 16 -4.79 3.07 5.92
C VAL A 16 -4.02 3.29 7.21
N GLY A 17 -4.09 2.31 8.10
CA GLY A 17 -3.40 2.35 9.39
C GLY A 17 -2.63 1.06 9.62
N CYS A 18 -1.47 1.13 10.26
CA CYS A 18 -0.72 -0.06 10.67
C CYS A 18 0.27 0.25 11.79
N THR A 19 0.67 -0.79 12.51
CA THR A 19 1.90 -0.75 13.30
C THR A 19 3.06 -1.10 12.38
N VAL A 20 4.15 -0.36 12.49
CA VAL A 20 5.40 -0.64 11.75
C VAL A 20 6.49 -0.92 12.80
N SER A 21 7.64 -1.50 12.46
CA SER A 21 8.78 -1.60 13.38
C SER A 21 9.83 -0.48 13.19
N ILE A 22 9.53 0.54 12.38
CA ILE A 22 10.40 1.70 12.12
C ILE A 22 9.77 2.99 12.64
N THR A 23 10.51 3.77 13.42
CA THR A 23 10.02 5.03 14.00
C THR A 23 9.82 6.11 12.95
N PRO A 24 8.78 6.94 13.06
CA PRO A 24 7.81 7.00 14.17
C PRO A 24 6.73 5.91 14.13
N LEU A 25 6.29 5.42 15.29
CA LEU A 25 5.19 4.44 15.42
C LEU A 25 3.97 5.08 16.08
N PRO A 26 2.73 4.73 15.69
CA PRO A 26 2.30 3.91 14.53
C PRO A 26 2.27 4.70 13.20
N PHE A 27 1.83 4.07 12.11
CA PHE A 27 1.49 4.76 10.85
C PHE A 27 -0.04 4.90 10.71
N THR A 28 -0.50 6.11 10.42
CA THR A 28 -1.86 6.39 9.98
C THR A 28 -1.80 7.34 8.79
N SER A 29 -2.53 7.03 7.73
CA SER A 29 -2.61 7.87 6.54
C SER A 29 -3.28 9.22 6.84
N HIS A 30 -2.68 10.31 6.37
CA HIS A 30 -3.34 11.61 6.28
C HIS A 30 -4.11 11.75 4.97
N ASN A 31 -3.57 11.19 3.89
CA ASN A 31 -4.22 11.16 2.58
C ASN A 31 -4.17 9.73 2.02
N VAL A 32 -5.22 9.33 1.29
CA VAL A 32 -5.27 8.07 0.55
C VAL A 32 -5.75 8.35 -0.86
N ASN A 33 -4.96 7.93 -1.85
CA ASN A 33 -5.32 8.02 -3.27
C ASN A 33 -5.51 6.61 -3.83
N PHE A 34 -6.52 6.46 -4.69
CA PHE A 34 -6.76 5.23 -5.43
C PHE A 34 -6.49 5.47 -6.91
N LEU A 35 -5.52 4.75 -7.47
CA LEU A 35 -4.96 5.00 -8.79
C LEU A 35 -5.06 3.76 -9.67
N ASP A 36 -5.45 3.93 -10.93
CA ASP A 36 -5.34 2.86 -11.94
C ASP A 36 -3.96 2.94 -12.62
N THR A 37 -3.05 2.01 -12.33
CA THR A 37 -1.69 2.01 -12.90
C THR A 37 -1.59 1.39 -14.30
N GLY A 38 -2.72 1.00 -14.90
CA GLY A 38 -2.81 0.27 -16.16
C GLY A 38 -2.98 -1.22 -15.93
N ASN A 39 -2.04 -1.86 -15.22
CA ASN A 39 -2.06 -3.30 -14.97
C ASN A 39 -2.69 -3.66 -13.62
N GLN A 40 -2.57 -2.78 -12.63
CA GLN A 40 -3.05 -3.02 -11.25
C GLN A 40 -3.70 -1.74 -10.71
N TYR A 41 -4.52 -1.88 -9.68
CA TYR A 41 -4.92 -0.75 -8.85
C TYR A 41 -3.90 -0.50 -7.76
N LEU A 42 -3.66 0.78 -7.44
CA LEU A 42 -2.75 1.21 -6.38
C LEU A 42 -3.51 2.02 -5.33
N ILE A 43 -3.40 1.58 -4.08
CA ILE A 43 -3.73 2.35 -2.89
C ILE A 43 -2.44 3.03 -2.42
N LEU A 44 -2.38 4.36 -2.56
CA LEU A 44 -1.27 5.19 -2.08
C LEU A 44 -1.72 5.96 -0.83
N ALA A 45 -1.25 5.52 0.32
CA ALA A 45 -1.53 6.15 1.61
C ALA A 45 -0.30 6.89 2.13
N THR A 46 -0.39 8.21 2.33
CA THR A 46 0.75 9.04 2.76
C THR A 46 0.55 9.59 4.17
N SER A 47 1.63 9.72 4.93
CA SER A 47 1.65 10.50 6.18
C SER A 47 1.40 11.98 5.90
N GLU A 48 1.08 12.75 6.94
CA GLU A 48 0.87 14.20 6.84
C GLU A 48 2.12 14.94 6.32
N SER A 49 3.29 14.55 6.80
CA SER A 49 4.59 15.08 6.35
C SER A 49 5.05 14.52 5.00
N SER A 50 4.34 13.53 4.43
CA SER A 50 4.72 12.80 3.22
C SER A 50 6.12 12.14 3.26
N ASP A 51 6.70 12.01 4.45
CA ASP A 51 7.96 11.29 4.70
C ASP A 51 7.80 9.78 4.72
N ARG A 52 6.55 9.30 4.82
CA ARG A 52 6.17 7.90 4.88
C ARG A 52 4.97 7.64 4.01
N ALA A 53 4.97 6.48 3.36
CA ALA A 53 3.80 6.01 2.66
C ALA A 53 3.68 4.49 2.74
N VAL A 54 2.45 4.00 2.78
CA VAL A 54 2.11 2.60 2.54
C VAL A 54 1.51 2.53 1.14
N LEU A 55 2.07 1.64 0.32
CA LEU A 55 1.59 1.40 -1.03
C LEU A 55 1.14 -0.05 -1.13
N ILE A 56 -0.07 -0.27 -1.63
CA ILE A 56 -0.68 -1.58 -1.82
C ILE A 56 -1.19 -1.67 -3.26
N TYR A 57 -0.69 -2.64 -3.99
CA TYR A 57 -1.06 -2.98 -5.35
C TYR A 57 -2.00 -4.17 -5.31
N LEU A 58 -3.10 -4.07 -6.06
CA LEU A 58 -4.12 -5.11 -6.16
C LEU A 58 -4.33 -5.44 -7.63
N ASP A 59 -4.41 -6.73 -7.96
CA ASP A 59 -4.88 -7.16 -9.28
C ASP A 59 -6.31 -6.62 -9.55
N LYS A 60 -6.61 -6.35 -10.81
CA LYS A 60 -7.88 -5.73 -11.25
C LYS A 60 -9.06 -6.69 -11.19
N ASP A 61 -8.81 -7.99 -11.19
CA ASP A 61 -9.82 -9.04 -11.08
C ASP A 61 -9.81 -9.72 -9.71
N ILE A 62 -9.06 -9.18 -8.75
CA ILE A 62 -9.05 -9.67 -7.37
C ILE A 62 -10.47 -9.67 -6.78
N VAL A 63 -10.78 -10.72 -6.03
CA VAL A 63 -12.08 -10.91 -5.36
C VAL A 63 -11.86 -11.00 -3.85
N PRO A 64 -12.90 -10.89 -3.01
CA PRO A 64 -12.72 -11.09 -1.58
C PRO A 64 -12.09 -12.45 -1.26
N GLY A 65 -11.09 -12.46 -0.37
CA GLY A 65 -10.27 -13.63 -0.09
C GLY A 65 -9.00 -13.30 0.72
N THR A 66 -8.20 -14.32 0.98
CA THR A 66 -6.90 -14.19 1.66
C THR A 66 -5.78 -14.44 0.66
N TYR A 67 -4.83 -13.52 0.60
CA TYR A 67 -3.74 -13.49 -0.38
C TYR A 67 -2.38 -13.40 0.31
N SER A 68 -1.38 -14.03 -0.28
CA SER A 68 0.01 -13.73 0.08
C SER A 68 0.39 -12.35 -0.44
N ILE A 69 1.19 -11.61 0.32
CA ILE A 69 1.74 -10.32 -0.10
C ILE A 69 3.20 -10.52 -0.53
N GLY A 70 3.52 -10.03 -1.72
CA GLY A 70 4.89 -9.97 -2.25
C GLY A 70 5.33 -8.55 -2.61
N ALA A 71 6.47 -8.47 -3.31
CA ALA A 71 6.93 -7.21 -3.87
C ALA A 71 6.04 -6.81 -5.07
N PRO A 72 5.76 -5.51 -5.29
CA PRO A 72 5.01 -5.07 -6.47
C PRO A 72 5.66 -5.55 -7.77
N GLY A 73 4.86 -6.15 -8.66
CA GLY A 73 5.32 -6.72 -9.92
C GLY A 73 5.92 -8.14 -9.80
N GLY A 74 5.80 -8.78 -8.64
CA GLY A 74 6.01 -10.22 -8.45
C GLY A 74 4.88 -11.07 -9.03
N ASP A 75 4.87 -12.35 -8.65
CA ASP A 75 3.85 -13.33 -9.09
C ASP A 75 2.57 -13.26 -8.22
N GLU A 76 2.57 -12.47 -7.15
CA GLU A 76 1.45 -12.33 -6.23
C GLU A 76 0.38 -11.33 -6.70
N ASP A 77 -0.89 -11.67 -6.48
CA ASP A 77 -2.05 -10.79 -6.76
C ASP A 77 -2.04 -9.50 -5.92
N VAL A 78 -1.29 -9.51 -4.80
CA VAL A 78 -1.12 -8.38 -3.89
C VAL A 78 0.35 -8.05 -3.70
N GLY A 79 0.73 -6.83 -4.08
CA GLY A 79 2.07 -6.29 -3.86
C GLY A 79 2.03 -5.18 -2.81
N ALA A 80 3.02 -5.09 -1.92
CA ALA A 80 3.08 -3.99 -0.97
C ALA A 80 4.51 -3.50 -0.67
N TYR A 81 4.61 -2.23 -0.30
CA TYR A 81 5.83 -1.72 0.32
C TYR A 81 5.56 -0.51 1.21
N ILE A 82 6.50 -0.23 2.12
CA ILE A 82 6.56 1.02 2.87
C ILE A 82 7.66 1.90 2.31
N PHE A 83 7.32 3.12 1.92
CA PHE A 83 8.29 4.18 1.69
C PHE A 83 8.59 4.89 3.01
N HIS A 84 9.86 5.20 3.27
CA HIS A 84 10.27 5.99 4.42
C HIS A 84 11.51 6.84 4.13
N THR A 85 11.43 8.12 4.49
CA THR A 85 12.54 9.07 4.45
C THR A 85 13.26 9.11 5.80
N TYR A 86 14.54 8.79 5.77
CA TYR A 86 15.48 8.89 6.89
C TYR A 86 16.43 10.07 6.68
N PRO A 87 17.19 10.51 7.71
CA PRO A 87 18.19 11.57 7.55
C PRO A 87 19.27 11.27 6.50
N ASP A 88 19.54 9.99 6.23
CA ASP A 88 20.56 9.52 5.30
C ASP A 88 20.02 9.17 3.90
N GLY A 89 18.70 9.20 3.69
CA GLY A 89 18.12 8.90 2.39
C GLY A 89 16.68 8.41 2.43
N GLN A 90 16.16 8.08 1.25
CA GLN A 90 14.82 7.52 1.05
C GLN A 90 14.92 6.04 0.74
N TYR A 91 14.08 5.22 1.37
CA TYR A 91 14.11 3.77 1.22
C TYR A 91 12.69 3.23 0.99
N ASN A 92 12.61 2.23 0.12
CA ASN A 92 11.42 1.41 -0.09
C ASN A 92 11.67 0.05 0.57
N HIS A 93 10.79 -0.31 1.49
CA HIS A 93 10.77 -1.60 2.17
C HIS A 93 9.72 -2.48 1.50
N TYR A 94 10.15 -3.25 0.50
CA TYR A 94 9.29 -4.14 -0.28
C TYR A 94 8.91 -5.36 0.54
N ALA A 95 7.64 -5.74 0.51
CA ALA A 95 7.18 -6.93 1.19
C ALA A 95 7.85 -8.17 0.61
N GLU A 96 8.32 -9.04 1.50
CA GLU A 96 8.94 -10.33 1.16
C GLU A 96 8.00 -11.48 1.51
N THR A 97 7.27 -11.35 2.61
CA THR A 97 6.23 -12.28 3.04
C THR A 97 5.12 -11.51 3.73
N GLY A 98 3.90 -12.02 3.69
CA GLY A 98 2.79 -11.39 4.39
C GLY A 98 1.44 -11.94 3.94
N THR A 99 0.39 -11.43 4.58
CA THR A 99 -0.99 -11.80 4.29
C THR A 99 -1.84 -10.55 4.12
N PHE A 100 -2.65 -10.54 3.07
CA PHE A 100 -3.70 -9.56 2.84
C PHE A 100 -5.05 -10.26 2.89
N ASN A 101 -5.92 -9.87 3.83
CA ASN A 101 -7.29 -10.34 3.90
C ASN A 101 -8.20 -9.27 3.29
N LEU A 102 -8.69 -9.54 2.08
CA LEU A 102 -9.63 -8.68 1.38
C LEU A 102 -11.06 -9.07 1.75
N ASN A 103 -11.71 -8.27 2.59
CA ASN A 103 -13.08 -8.55 3.05
C ASN A 103 -14.12 -8.15 2.00
N SER A 104 -13.90 -7.01 1.32
CA SER A 104 -14.78 -6.55 0.24
C SER A 104 -14.03 -5.67 -0.76
N VAL A 105 -14.42 -5.74 -2.03
CA VAL A 105 -13.89 -4.91 -3.11
C VAL A 105 -14.98 -4.58 -4.13
N ASP A 106 -15.08 -3.30 -4.48
CA ASP A 106 -15.86 -2.78 -5.60
C ASP A 106 -15.10 -1.58 -6.19
N PHE A 107 -14.28 -1.85 -7.21
CA PHE A 107 -13.45 -0.82 -7.85
C PHE A 107 -14.27 0.25 -8.55
N ALA A 108 -15.45 -0.09 -9.08
CA ALA A 108 -16.35 0.87 -9.73
C ALA A 108 -16.90 1.89 -8.72
N LYS A 109 -17.08 1.48 -7.47
CA LYS A 109 -17.47 2.37 -6.36
C LYS A 109 -16.30 2.81 -5.49
N THR A 110 -15.06 2.45 -5.82
CA THR A 110 -13.87 2.75 -5.00
C THR A 110 -14.08 2.34 -3.53
N GLN A 111 -14.68 1.16 -3.32
CA GLN A 111 -14.91 0.57 -2.00
C GLN A 111 -13.98 -0.60 -1.81
N ILE A 112 -13.16 -0.53 -0.76
CA ILE A 112 -12.21 -1.59 -0.41
C ILE A 112 -12.21 -1.70 1.11
N ASP A 113 -12.32 -2.91 1.63
CA ASP A 113 -12.14 -3.19 3.05
C ASP A 113 -11.26 -4.43 3.22
N GLY A 114 -10.25 -4.33 4.09
CA GLY A 114 -9.35 -5.44 4.34
C GLY A 114 -8.36 -5.18 5.47
N THR A 115 -7.61 -6.23 5.80
CA THR A 115 -6.50 -6.17 6.75
C THR A 115 -5.22 -6.69 6.11
N PHE A 116 -4.07 -6.26 6.63
CA PHE A 116 -2.80 -6.71 6.10
C PHE A 116 -1.71 -6.78 7.18
N GLU A 117 -0.76 -7.67 6.95
CA GLU A 117 0.50 -7.73 7.67
C GLU A 117 1.58 -8.25 6.73
N PHE A 118 2.80 -7.74 6.85
CA PHE A 118 3.92 -8.21 6.06
C PHE A 118 5.25 -7.89 6.71
N GLU A 119 6.25 -8.68 6.36
CA GLU A 119 7.66 -8.40 6.63
C GLU A 119 8.30 -7.86 5.36
N ALA A 120 9.13 -6.84 5.52
CA ALA A 120 9.79 -6.17 4.42
C ALA A 120 11.25 -5.88 4.72
N THR A 121 12.10 -6.09 3.74
CA THR A 121 13.50 -5.65 3.77
C THR A 121 13.70 -4.64 2.64
N GLY A 122 14.47 -3.59 2.87
CA GLY A 122 14.53 -2.47 1.91
C GLY A 122 15.76 -1.60 1.98
N ARG A 123 16.30 -1.42 3.19
CA ARG A 123 17.61 -0.78 3.38
C ARG A 123 18.68 -1.87 3.36
N PRO A 124 19.65 -1.85 2.42
CA PRO A 124 20.78 -2.78 2.45
C PRO A 124 21.48 -2.75 3.82
N GLY A 125 21.58 -3.91 4.48
CA GLY A 125 22.13 -4.02 5.84
C GLY A 125 21.25 -3.43 6.95
N GLY A 126 20.03 -3.00 6.63
CA GLY A 126 19.02 -2.56 7.60
C GLY A 126 18.25 -3.74 8.21
N PRO A 127 17.56 -3.51 9.34
CA PRO A 127 16.71 -4.54 9.93
C PRO A 127 15.48 -4.82 9.07
N THR A 128 14.92 -6.01 9.22
CA THR A 128 13.57 -6.34 8.73
C THR A 128 12.55 -5.37 9.35
N VAL A 129 11.66 -4.87 8.50
CA VAL A 129 10.54 -4.02 8.85
C VAL A 129 9.30 -4.89 8.95
N ASN A 130 8.71 -4.94 10.14
CA ASN A 130 7.47 -5.65 10.37
C ASN A 130 6.30 -4.68 10.31
N VAL A 131 5.30 -5.02 9.52
CA VAL A 131 4.06 -4.28 9.37
C VAL A 131 2.94 -5.17 9.90
N THR A 132 2.27 -4.75 10.95
CA THR A 132 1.27 -5.56 11.66
C THR A 132 0.03 -4.74 11.97
N ASN A 133 -1.09 -5.43 12.24
CA ASN A 133 -2.38 -4.80 12.51
C ASN A 133 -2.77 -3.78 11.42
N GLY A 134 -2.44 -4.09 10.16
CA GLY A 134 -2.75 -3.25 9.02
C GLY A 134 -4.25 -3.29 8.73
N ILE A 135 -4.83 -2.12 8.51
CA ILE A 135 -6.21 -1.94 8.06
C ILE A 135 -6.22 -1.08 6.81
N VAL A 136 -7.11 -1.41 5.88
CA VAL A 136 -7.42 -0.57 4.73
C VAL A 136 -8.94 -0.48 4.59
N THR A 137 -9.44 0.74 4.63
CA THR A 137 -10.86 1.02 4.38
C THR A 137 -10.96 2.21 3.45
N LEU A 138 -11.53 2.00 2.27
CA LEU A 138 -11.77 3.01 1.25
C LEU A 138 -13.26 3.08 0.94
N THR A 139 -13.74 4.30 0.73
CA THR A 139 -15.08 4.61 0.25
C THR A 139 -15.00 5.69 -0.83
N SER A 140 -15.94 5.66 -1.78
CA SER A 140 -16.09 6.75 -2.74
C SER A 140 -16.29 8.09 -2.04
N LEU A 141 -15.70 9.13 -2.62
CA LEU A 141 -15.93 10.53 -2.25
C LEU A 141 -17.34 11.02 -2.58
#